data_AF-A0A3P1B6A5-F1
#
_entry.id   AF-A0A3P1B6A5-F1
#
_cell.length_a   1.000
_cell.length_b   1.000
_cell.length_c   1.000
_cell.angle_alpha   90.00
_cell.angle_beta   90.00
_cell.angle_gamma   90.00
#
_symmetry.space_group_name_H-M   'P 1'
#
loop_
_entity.id
_entity.type
_entity.pdbx_description
1 polymer ?
#
loop_
_entity_poly.entity_id
_entity_poly.type
_entity_poly.pdbx_seq_one_letter_code
_entity_poly.pdbx_strand_id
1 'polypeptide(L)'
;MLVLYPGENFIELDLGVKKRLRYAVSNFGRLISFKDNMKEGTLLKPNVTNNLRIFRHKVPKEDAKGYLHKHIMLSRAIAEAFVEKPSPEHNHVIHLDFDNQNDHFTNLKWVTEAEKYAHQRINPNVIEGHVKRVEKKRLAQKGMKLDSTQVMRIKRMIFDPQRKTRMRIIAKQFGISEMQLYRIKTGENWANVPTPNFKIKEEK
;
A
#
# COMPACT_ATOMS: atom_id res chain seq x y z
N MET A 1 21.53 1.41 -32.41
CA MET A 1 20.92 0.10 -32.71
C MET A 1 20.55 -0.55 -31.40
N LEU A 2 19.36 -1.16 -31.28
CA LEU A 2 18.93 -1.78 -30.03
C LEU A 2 19.79 -3.03 -29.76
N VAL A 3 20.44 -3.09 -28.60
CA VAL A 3 21.15 -4.29 -28.14
C VAL A 3 20.14 -5.19 -27.43
N LEU A 4 19.99 -6.42 -27.94
CA LEU A 4 19.12 -7.46 -27.38
C LEU A 4 19.92 -8.37 -26.48
N TYR A 5 19.37 -8.70 -25.31
CA TYR A 5 19.94 -9.74 -24.45
C TYR A 5 19.57 -11.14 -24.97
N PRO A 6 20.38 -12.18 -24.67
CA PRO A 6 20.00 -13.56 -24.96
C PRO A 6 18.64 -13.91 -24.35
N GLY A 7 17.70 -14.38 -25.19
CA GLY A 7 16.33 -14.71 -24.77
C GLY A 7 15.41 -13.50 -24.58
N GLU A 8 15.85 -12.29 -24.91
CA GLU A 8 15.00 -11.09 -24.87
C GLU A 8 14.08 -11.02 -26.09
N ASN A 9 12.78 -11.00 -25.83
CA ASN A 9 11.73 -10.90 -26.83
C ASN A 9 10.89 -9.66 -26.55
N PHE A 10 10.49 -8.95 -27.61
CA PHE A 10 9.65 -7.76 -27.55
C PHE A 10 8.26 -8.05 -28.11
N ILE A 11 7.23 -7.57 -27.41
CA ILE A 11 5.83 -7.60 -27.85
C ILE A 11 5.31 -6.16 -27.90
N GLU A 12 4.65 -5.82 -29.00
CA GLU A 12 4.07 -4.51 -29.18
C GLU A 12 2.88 -4.26 -28.25
N LEU A 13 2.82 -3.04 -27.72
CA LEU A 13 1.70 -2.57 -26.92
C LEU A 13 0.57 -2.08 -27.82
N ASP A 14 -0.63 -2.62 -27.61
CA ASP A 14 -1.84 -2.01 -28.14
C ASP A 14 -2.24 -0.79 -27.31
N LEU A 15 -2.08 0.40 -27.89
CA LEU A 15 -2.45 1.66 -27.26
C LEU A 15 -3.91 2.08 -27.55
N GLY A 16 -4.63 1.33 -28.38
CA GLY A 16 -5.98 1.63 -28.85
C GLY A 16 -6.10 2.90 -29.70
N VAL A 17 -4.96 3.54 -30.03
CA VAL A 17 -4.91 4.77 -30.82
C VAL A 17 -3.71 4.73 -31.76
N LYS A 18 -3.89 5.20 -33.00
CA LYS A 18 -2.78 5.32 -33.95
C LYS A 18 -1.80 6.38 -33.46
N LYS A 19 -0.52 6.02 -33.43
CA LYS A 19 0.60 6.90 -33.05
C LYS A 19 1.62 7.00 -34.18
N ARG A 20 2.41 8.07 -34.15
CA ARG A 20 3.56 8.24 -35.05
C ARG A 20 4.65 7.21 -34.79
N LEU A 21 4.83 6.83 -33.53
CA LEU A 21 5.74 5.78 -33.08
C LEU A 21 4.92 4.66 -32.44
N ARG A 22 5.34 3.43 -32.67
CA ARG A 22 4.87 2.22 -32.02
C ARG A 22 5.72 1.97 -30.78
N TYR A 23 5.19 1.20 -29.83
CA TYR A 23 5.85 0.94 -28.55
C TYR A 23 5.77 -0.53 -28.22
N ALA A 24 6.85 -1.10 -27.68
CA ALA A 24 6.90 -2.50 -27.30
C ALA A 24 7.56 -2.67 -25.94
N VAL A 25 7.15 -3.71 -25.22
CA VAL A 25 7.77 -4.14 -23.97
C VAL A 25 8.51 -5.45 -24.17
N SER A 26 9.62 -5.64 -23.46
CA SER A 26 10.31 -6.93 -23.42
C SER A 26 9.97 -7.74 -22.19
N ASN A 27 10.20 -9.05 -22.28
CA ASN A 27 10.17 -9.97 -21.14
C ASN A 27 11.19 -9.61 -20.04
N PHE A 28 12.24 -8.84 -20.36
CA PHE A 28 13.17 -8.26 -19.38
C PHE A 28 12.68 -6.95 -18.76
N GLY A 29 11.46 -6.52 -19.07
CA GLY A 29 10.87 -5.29 -18.57
C GLY A 29 11.45 -4.02 -19.17
N ARG A 30 11.97 -4.07 -20.40
CA ARG A 30 12.40 -2.88 -21.14
C ARG A 30 11.25 -2.34 -21.98
N LEU A 31 11.24 -1.03 -22.21
CA LEU A 31 10.26 -0.35 -23.06
C LEU A 31 11.02 0.30 -24.22
N ILE A 32 10.56 0.07 -25.45
CA ILE A 32 11.12 0.71 -26.64
C ILE A 32 10.07 1.48 -27.42
N SER A 33 10.50 2.48 -28.19
CA SER A 33 9.71 3.07 -29.27
C SER A 33 10.36 2.80 -30.62
N PHE A 34 9.56 2.54 -31.66
CA PHE A 34 10.04 2.26 -33.02
C PHE A 34 9.05 2.78 -34.07
N LYS A 35 9.45 2.80 -35.34
CA LYS A 35 8.56 3.13 -36.47
C LYS A 35 8.04 1.85 -37.11
N ASP A 36 8.91 1.18 -37.87
CA ASP A 36 8.57 0.00 -38.66
C ASP A 36 9.24 -1.25 -38.09
N ASN A 37 10.54 -1.16 -37.82
CA ASN A 37 11.35 -2.27 -37.29
C ASN A 37 11.71 -2.07 -35.81
N MET A 38 11.37 -3.05 -34.96
CA MET A 38 11.71 -3.04 -33.53
C MET A 38 13.22 -3.05 -33.27
N LYS A 39 14.04 -3.67 -34.13
CA LYS A 39 15.51 -3.75 -33.96
C LYS A 39 16.20 -2.38 -34.08
N GLU A 40 15.55 -1.46 -34.78
CA GLU A 40 15.98 -0.06 -34.91
C GLU A 40 15.36 0.85 -33.83
N GLY A 41 14.58 0.26 -32.93
CA GLY A 41 13.92 0.95 -31.84
C GLY A 41 14.89 1.65 -30.89
N THR A 42 14.37 2.65 -30.20
CA THR A 42 15.07 3.39 -29.15
C THR A 42 14.58 2.93 -27.79
N LEU A 43 15.52 2.62 -26.89
CA LEU A 43 15.21 2.29 -25.49
C LEU A 43 14.69 3.52 -24.77
N LEU A 44 13.53 3.38 -24.13
CA LEU A 44 12.91 4.43 -23.34
C LEU A 44 13.15 4.21 -21.85
N LYS A 45 13.34 5.30 -21.13
CA LYS A 45 13.32 5.31 -19.67
C LYS A 45 11.89 5.60 -19.21
N PRO A 46 11.16 4.63 -18.63
CA PRO A 46 9.82 4.87 -18.11
C PRO A 46 9.88 5.82 -16.89
N ASN A 47 8.79 6.54 -16.65
CA ASN A 47 8.67 7.35 -15.45
C ASN A 47 8.49 6.43 -14.24
N VAL A 48 8.97 6.86 -13.07
CA VAL A 48 8.71 6.14 -11.82
C VAL A 48 7.80 6.99 -10.95
N THR A 49 6.65 6.45 -10.56
CA THR A 49 5.71 7.10 -9.64
C THR A 49 5.27 6.09 -8.59
N ASN A 50 5.38 6.45 -7.30
CA ASN A 50 5.10 5.55 -6.18
C ASN A 50 5.85 4.21 -6.29
N ASN A 51 7.12 4.27 -6.71
CA ASN A 51 7.98 3.11 -6.96
C ASN A 51 7.51 2.18 -8.09
N LEU A 52 6.56 2.60 -8.94
CA LEU A 52 6.09 1.83 -10.10
C LEU A 52 6.60 2.44 -11.40
N ARG A 53 7.04 1.61 -12.34
CA ARG A 53 7.45 2.03 -13.68
C ARG A 53 6.22 2.23 -14.57
N ILE A 54 6.04 3.46 -15.05
CA ILE A 54 4.86 3.91 -15.80
C ILE A 54 5.27 4.44 -17.17
N PHE A 55 4.61 3.92 -18.20
CA PHE A 55 4.57 4.50 -19.52
C PHE A 55 3.37 5.44 -19.63
N ARG A 56 3.62 6.71 -19.92
CA ARG A 56 2.60 7.73 -20.09
C ARG A 56 2.50 8.09 -21.57
N HIS A 57 1.31 7.97 -22.15
CA HIS A 57 1.06 8.41 -23.51
C HIS A 57 -0.17 9.30 -23.60
N LYS A 58 -0.19 10.19 -24.60
CA LYS A 58 -1.33 11.06 -24.86
C LYS A 58 -2.42 10.28 -25.59
N VAL A 59 -3.69 10.56 -25.34
CA VAL A 59 -4.85 10.08 -26.12
C VAL A 59 -5.75 11.27 -26.41
N PRO A 60 -6.38 11.37 -27.60
CA PRO A 60 -7.36 12.42 -27.86
C PRO A 60 -8.55 12.29 -26.89
N LYS A 61 -9.16 13.42 -26.52
CA LYS A 61 -10.43 13.42 -25.81
C LYS A 61 -11.56 13.10 -26.79
N GLU A 62 -12.50 12.26 -26.38
CA GLU A 62 -13.68 11.93 -27.21
C GLU A 62 -14.58 13.17 -27.38
N ASP A 63 -14.82 13.93 -26.31
CA ASP A 63 -15.82 15.03 -26.30
C ASP A 63 -15.25 16.45 -26.33
N ALA A 64 -13.94 16.65 -26.56
CA ALA A 64 -13.35 18.00 -26.49
C ALA A 64 -12.06 18.17 -27.31
N LYS A 65 -11.73 19.43 -27.65
CA LYS A 65 -10.38 19.78 -28.14
C LYS A 65 -9.35 19.52 -27.03
N GLY A 66 -8.39 18.64 -27.32
CA GLY A 66 -7.23 18.40 -26.47
C GLY A 66 -6.87 16.92 -26.33
N TYR A 67 -6.05 16.64 -25.32
CA TYR A 67 -5.56 15.30 -25.04
C TYR A 67 -5.66 14.98 -23.55
N LEU A 68 -5.84 13.70 -23.23
CA LEU A 68 -5.66 13.13 -21.91
C LEU A 68 -4.36 12.35 -21.87
N HIS A 69 -3.87 12.08 -20.66
CA HIS A 69 -2.75 11.19 -20.46
C HIS A 69 -3.26 9.85 -19.92
N LYS A 70 -3.00 8.79 -20.68
CA LYS A 70 -3.21 7.42 -20.23
C LYS A 70 -1.90 6.90 -19.65
N HIS A 71 -2.03 6.20 -18.54
CA HIS A 71 -0.91 5.62 -17.79
C HIS A 71 -0.99 4.11 -17.91
N ILE A 72 0.08 3.50 -18.39
CA ILE A 72 0.24 2.06 -18.47
C ILE A 72 1.34 1.68 -17.48
N MET A 73 1.01 0.80 -16.54
CA MET A 73 2.01 0.19 -15.65
C MET A 73 2.81 -0.82 -16.47
N LEU A 74 4.14 -0.72 -16.48
CA LEU A 74 4.98 -1.63 -17.27
C LEU A 74 4.80 -3.07 -16.81
N SER A 75 4.85 -3.32 -15.50
CA SER A 75 4.61 -4.66 -14.92
C SER A 75 3.34 -5.32 -15.46
N ARG A 76 2.24 -4.56 -15.52
CA ARG A 76 0.98 -5.08 -16.06
C ARG A 76 1.09 -5.39 -17.54
N ALA A 77 1.64 -4.48 -18.35
CA ALA A 77 1.79 -4.70 -19.78
C ALA A 77 2.70 -5.90 -20.11
N ILE A 78 3.75 -6.12 -19.32
CA ILE A 78 4.65 -7.27 -19.45
C ILE A 78 3.95 -8.55 -19.02
N ALA A 79 3.19 -8.53 -17.92
CA ALA A 79 2.41 -9.68 -17.48
C ALA A 79 1.32 -10.06 -18.49
N GLU A 80 0.66 -9.08 -19.13
CA GLU A 80 -0.30 -9.32 -20.21
C GLU A 80 0.36 -9.94 -21.46
N ALA A 81 1.63 -9.64 -21.70
CA ALA A 81 2.37 -10.09 -22.87
C ALA A 81 3.09 -11.45 -22.68
N PHE A 82 3.60 -11.74 -21.47
CA PHE A 82 4.54 -12.83 -21.24
C PHE A 82 4.17 -13.77 -20.07
N VAL A 83 3.11 -13.47 -19.31
CA VAL A 83 2.72 -14.26 -18.13
C VAL A 83 1.31 -14.79 -18.32
N GLU A 84 1.16 -16.11 -18.28
CA GLU A 84 -0.14 -16.76 -18.39
C GLU A 84 -1.06 -16.33 -17.24
N LYS A 85 -2.26 -15.89 -17.58
CA LYS A 85 -3.29 -15.50 -16.62
C LYS A 85 -4.13 -16.73 -16.27
N PRO A 86 -4.10 -17.25 -15.02
CA PRO A 86 -4.74 -18.52 -14.69
C PRO A 86 -6.27 -18.49 -14.80
N SER A 87 -6.89 -17.37 -14.43
CA SER A 87 -8.34 -17.20 -14.53
C SER A 87 -8.75 -15.72 -14.63
N PRO A 88 -9.99 -15.41 -15.03
CA PRO A 88 -10.53 -14.06 -15.04
C PRO A 88 -10.53 -13.36 -13.67
N GLU A 89 -10.45 -14.10 -12.56
CA GLU A 89 -10.42 -13.54 -11.20
C GLU A 89 -9.06 -12.96 -10.82
N HIS A 90 -7.98 -13.38 -11.51
CA HIS A 90 -6.61 -12.96 -11.24
C HIS A 90 -6.31 -11.60 -11.88
N ASN A 91 -6.90 -10.53 -11.35
CA ASN A 91 -6.89 -9.21 -11.99
C ASN A 91 -5.73 -8.29 -11.58
N HIS A 92 -4.89 -8.73 -10.66
CA HIS A 92 -3.75 -7.96 -10.16
C HIS A 92 -2.43 -8.62 -10.53
N VAL A 93 -1.41 -7.80 -10.75
CA VAL A 93 -0.03 -8.25 -10.96
C VAL A 93 0.77 -7.87 -9.74
N ILE A 94 1.56 -8.82 -9.22
CA ILE A 94 2.52 -8.59 -8.15
C ILE A 94 3.94 -8.93 -8.61
N HIS A 95 4.91 -8.32 -7.91
CA HIS A 95 6.33 -8.64 -7.99
C HIS A 95 6.68 -9.61 -6.86
N LEU A 96 7.21 -10.79 -7.19
CA LEU A 96 7.49 -11.86 -6.21
C LEU A 96 8.60 -11.49 -5.21
N ASP A 97 9.55 -10.67 -5.63
CA ASP A 97 10.68 -10.19 -4.82
C ASP A 97 10.39 -8.91 -4.01
N PHE A 98 9.17 -8.37 -4.10
CA PHE A 98 8.76 -7.09 -3.51
C PHE A 98 9.46 -5.85 -4.07
N ASP A 99 10.24 -5.96 -5.15
CA ASP A 99 10.80 -4.83 -5.88
C ASP A 99 9.93 -4.47 -7.09
N ASN A 100 9.15 -3.41 -6.93
CA ASN A 100 8.26 -2.87 -7.97
C ASN A 100 8.99 -2.31 -9.20
N GLN A 101 10.33 -2.23 -9.20
CA GLN A 101 11.12 -1.85 -10.37
C GLN A 101 11.67 -3.06 -11.14
N ASN A 102 11.65 -4.26 -10.55
CA ASN A 102 12.08 -5.49 -11.21
C ASN A 102 10.93 -6.10 -12.05
N ASP A 103 10.65 -5.49 -13.19
CA ASP A 103 9.57 -5.94 -14.08
C ASP A 103 9.96 -7.14 -14.98
N HIS A 104 10.94 -7.95 -14.60
CA HIS A 104 11.26 -9.16 -15.36
C HIS A 104 10.07 -10.14 -15.30
N PHE A 105 9.69 -10.74 -16.43
CA PHE A 105 8.46 -11.54 -16.53
C PHE A 105 8.36 -12.68 -15.50
N THR A 106 9.49 -13.33 -15.19
CA THR A 106 9.55 -14.40 -14.17
C THR A 106 9.32 -13.91 -12.74
N ASN A 107 9.52 -12.61 -12.49
CA ASN A 107 9.24 -11.97 -11.20
C ASN A 107 7.78 -11.52 -11.09
N LEU A 108 7.00 -11.60 -12.17
CA LEU A 108 5.62 -11.13 -12.20
C LEU A 108 4.65 -12.30 -12.08
N LYS A 109 3.57 -12.10 -11.32
CA LYS A 109 2.51 -13.09 -11.16
C LYS A 109 1.12 -12.44 -11.16
N TRP A 110 0.21 -13.03 -11.92
CA TRP A 110 -1.22 -12.73 -11.81
C TRP A 110 -1.79 -13.34 -10.54
N VAL A 111 -2.50 -12.52 -9.75
CA VAL A 111 -3.07 -12.91 -8.47
C VAL A 111 -4.48 -12.33 -8.29
N THR A 112 -5.25 -13.01 -7.46
CA THR A 112 -6.51 -12.51 -6.92
C THR A 112 -6.26 -11.38 -5.91
N GLU A 113 -7.32 -10.66 -5.53
CA GLU A 113 -7.21 -9.60 -4.52
C GLU A 113 -6.80 -10.16 -3.14
N ALA A 114 -7.32 -11.33 -2.74
CA ALA A 114 -6.98 -11.98 -1.48
C ALA A 114 -5.49 -12.35 -1.40
N GLU A 115 -4.95 -12.94 -2.47
CA GLU A 115 -3.53 -13.28 -2.59
C GLU A 115 -2.63 -12.05 -2.60
N LYS A 116 -3.03 -10.97 -3.30
CA LYS A 116 -2.31 -9.70 -3.28
C LYS A 116 -2.15 -9.16 -1.85
N TYR A 117 -3.23 -9.18 -1.05
CA TYR A 117 -3.14 -8.75 0.36
C TYR A 117 -2.30 -9.71 1.20
N ALA A 118 -2.38 -11.03 0.95
CA ALA A 118 -1.53 -12.00 1.64
C ALA A 118 -0.04 -11.76 1.35
N HIS A 119 0.30 -11.54 0.10
CA HIS A 119 1.65 -11.17 -0.34
C HIS A 119 2.12 -9.86 0.31
N GLN A 120 1.26 -8.83 0.35
CA GLN A 120 1.62 -7.55 0.98
C GLN A 120 1.88 -7.69 2.49
N ARG A 121 1.19 -8.60 3.19
CA ARG A 121 1.40 -8.82 4.64
C ARG A 121 2.77 -9.41 4.96
N ILE A 122 3.33 -10.22 4.07
CA ILE A 122 4.65 -10.84 4.25
C ILE A 122 5.80 -9.97 3.72
N ASN A 123 5.49 -8.85 3.07
CA ASN A 123 6.49 -7.93 2.52
C ASN A 123 7.40 -7.38 3.65
N PRO A 124 8.73 -7.63 3.60
CA PRO A 124 9.66 -7.17 4.64
C PRO A 124 9.62 -5.67 4.90
N ASN A 125 9.47 -4.85 3.85
CA ASN A 125 9.39 -3.39 3.97
C ASN A 125 8.13 -2.93 4.72
N VAL A 126 7.03 -3.67 4.55
CA VAL A 126 5.77 -3.39 5.27
C VAL A 126 5.91 -3.74 6.74
N ILE A 127 6.51 -4.91 7.04
CA ILE A 127 6.75 -5.38 8.40
C ILE A 127 7.70 -4.42 9.12
N GLU A 128 8.83 -4.06 8.50
CA GLU A 128 9.80 -3.13 9.06
C GLU A 128 9.17 -1.73 9.28
N GLY A 129 8.41 -1.24 8.31
CA GLY A 129 7.69 0.03 8.43
C GLY A 129 6.64 0.01 9.57
N HIS A 130 6.02 -1.14 9.82
CA HIS A 130 5.12 -1.31 10.97
C HIS A 130 5.91 -1.27 12.28
N VAL A 131 6.99 -2.04 12.40
CA VAL A 131 7.85 -2.08 13.59
C VAL A 131 8.39 -0.70 13.93
N LYS A 132 8.95 0.03 12.95
CA LYS A 132 9.45 1.41 13.14
C LYS A 132 8.37 2.36 13.64
N ARG A 133 7.14 2.22 13.15
CA ARG A 133 6.00 3.06 13.57
C ARG A 133 5.57 2.77 15.00
N VAL A 134 5.51 1.49 15.38
CA VAL A 134 5.22 1.07 16.75
C VAL A 134 6.31 1.56 17.69
N GLU A 135 7.57 1.39 17.31
CA GLU A 135 8.70 1.84 18.12
C GLU A 135 8.72 3.36 18.29
N LYS A 136 8.48 4.12 17.21
CA LYS A 136 8.34 5.59 17.30
C LYS A 136 7.24 6.00 18.28
N LYS A 137 6.09 5.31 18.27
CA LYS A 137 5.01 5.55 19.24
C LYS A 137 5.41 5.18 20.67
N ARG A 138 6.19 4.12 20.86
CA ARG A 138 6.71 3.71 22.17
C ARG A 138 7.69 4.74 22.71
N LEU A 139 8.65 5.18 21.90
CA LEU A 139 9.63 6.20 22.26
C LEU A 139 8.99 7.54 22.59
N ALA A 140 7.95 7.94 21.84
CA ALA A 140 7.19 9.16 22.14
C ALA A 140 6.47 9.10 23.50
N GLN A 141 6.19 7.91 24.02
CA GLN A 141 5.58 7.69 25.35
C GLN A 141 6.62 7.47 26.45
N LYS A 142 7.92 7.35 26.10
CA LYS A 142 8.98 7.08 27.07
C LYS A 142 9.12 8.27 28.03
N GLY A 143 9.08 7.99 29.33
CA GLY A 143 9.13 9.02 30.39
C GLY A 143 7.77 9.64 30.74
N MET A 144 6.70 9.32 30.01
CA MET A 144 5.35 9.64 30.45
C MET A 144 4.98 8.75 31.63
N LYS A 145 4.32 9.33 32.64
CA LYS A 145 3.84 8.59 33.81
C LYS A 145 2.75 7.57 33.48
N LEU A 146 2.04 7.78 32.37
CA LEU A 146 1.04 6.87 31.84
C LEU A 146 1.35 6.59 30.36
N ASP A 147 1.20 5.33 29.95
CA ASP A 147 1.14 4.93 28.54
C ASP A 147 -0.31 4.75 28.06
N SER A 148 -0.50 4.61 26.75
CA SER A 148 -1.83 4.44 26.15
C SER A 148 -2.57 3.18 26.63
N THR A 149 -1.85 2.13 27.00
CA THR A 149 -2.42 0.87 27.51
C THR A 149 -2.92 1.04 28.94
N GLN A 150 -2.16 1.74 29.78
CA GLN A 150 -2.56 2.11 31.12
C GLN A 150 -3.78 3.02 31.09
N VAL A 151 -3.81 4.02 30.21
CA VAL A 151 -4.99 4.88 30.03
C VAL A 151 -6.20 4.10 29.54
N MET A 152 -6.02 3.11 28.66
CA MET A 152 -7.10 2.22 28.24
C MET A 152 -7.66 1.40 29.42
N ARG A 153 -6.78 0.88 30.29
CA ARG A 153 -7.20 0.18 31.53
C ARG A 153 -7.93 1.14 32.47
N ILE A 154 -7.41 2.35 32.67
CA ILE A 154 -8.04 3.41 33.45
C ILE A 154 -9.44 3.71 32.91
N LYS A 155 -9.59 3.96 31.60
CA LYS A 155 -10.90 4.22 30.98
C LYS A 155 -11.84 3.05 31.17
N ARG A 156 -11.38 1.81 31.00
CA ARG A 156 -12.21 0.62 31.28
C ARG A 156 -12.68 0.57 32.72
N MET A 157 -11.82 0.88 33.70
CA MET A 157 -12.21 0.87 35.11
C MET A 157 -13.14 2.03 35.49
N ILE A 158 -12.96 3.22 34.90
CA ILE A 158 -13.78 4.41 35.20
C ILE A 158 -15.18 4.30 34.58
N PHE A 159 -15.25 3.83 33.33
CA PHE A 159 -16.48 3.77 32.54
C PHE A 159 -17.26 2.44 32.70
N ASP A 160 -16.75 1.49 33.50
CA ASP A 160 -17.49 0.28 33.85
C ASP A 160 -18.81 0.66 34.55
N PRO A 161 -19.98 0.31 33.99
CA PRO A 161 -21.27 0.59 34.60
C PRO A 161 -21.43 -0.03 35.99
N GLN A 162 -20.75 -1.15 36.26
CA GLN A 162 -20.80 -1.89 37.52
C GLN A 162 -19.61 -1.54 38.45
N ARG A 163 -18.92 -0.43 38.20
CA ARG A 163 -17.73 -0.02 38.96
C ARG A 163 -18.03 0.16 40.45
N LYS A 164 -17.41 -0.68 41.29
CA LYS A 164 -17.40 -0.55 42.75
C LYS A 164 -16.20 0.25 43.29
N THR A 165 -15.11 0.34 42.54
CA THR A 165 -13.86 0.97 42.98
C THR A 165 -13.92 2.49 42.86
N ARG A 166 -13.69 3.22 43.96
CA ARG A 166 -13.68 4.70 43.99
C ARG A 166 -12.53 5.30 43.14
N MET A 167 -12.73 6.50 42.60
CA MET A 167 -11.74 7.22 41.77
C MET A 167 -10.36 7.31 42.48
N ARG A 168 -10.35 7.67 43.77
CA ARG A 168 -9.16 7.67 44.63
C ARG A 168 -8.33 6.39 44.60
N ILE A 169 -9.00 5.24 44.66
CA ILE A 169 -8.33 3.94 44.70
C ILE A 169 -7.70 3.63 43.34
N ILE A 170 -8.42 3.95 42.25
CA ILE A 170 -7.89 3.80 40.88
C ILE A 170 -6.69 4.73 40.69
N ALA A 171 -6.78 6.00 41.10
CA ALA A 171 -5.68 6.95 40.98
C ALA A 171 -4.42 6.45 41.73
N LYS A 172 -4.58 5.93 42.94
CA LYS A 172 -3.49 5.33 43.73
C LYS A 172 -2.87 4.11 43.03
N GLN A 173 -3.68 3.24 42.42
CA GLN A 173 -3.19 2.06 41.69
C GLN A 173 -2.29 2.42 40.51
N PHE A 174 -2.57 3.52 39.81
CA PHE A 174 -1.74 4.03 38.71
C PHE A 174 -0.73 5.10 39.16
N GLY A 175 -0.63 5.37 40.46
CA GLY A 175 0.29 6.36 41.03
C GLY A 175 0.04 7.80 40.61
N ILE A 176 -1.16 8.15 40.14
CA ILE A 176 -1.54 9.48 39.62
C ILE A 176 -2.44 10.25 40.60
N SER A 177 -2.63 11.56 40.38
CA SER A 177 -3.59 12.33 41.16
C SER A 177 -5.03 12.03 40.74
N GLU A 178 -5.99 12.21 41.65
CA GLU A 178 -7.42 12.04 41.31
C GLU A 178 -7.84 13.00 40.20
N MET A 179 -7.33 14.23 40.20
CA MET A 179 -7.60 15.21 39.14
C MET A 179 -7.14 14.72 37.77
N GLN A 180 -5.99 14.04 37.66
CA GLN A 180 -5.56 13.43 36.39
C GLN A 180 -6.54 12.37 35.90
N LEU A 181 -7.15 11.62 36.82
CA LEU A 181 -8.18 10.63 36.50
C LEU A 181 -9.45 11.30 35.96
N TYR A 182 -9.88 12.42 36.56
CA TYR A 182 -11.01 13.21 36.07
C TYR A 182 -10.74 13.83 34.69
N ARG A 183 -9.54 14.36 34.44
CA ARG A 183 -9.13 14.87 33.11
C ARG A 183 -9.13 13.78 32.03
N ILE A 184 -8.75 12.55 32.39
CA ILE A 184 -8.84 11.39 31.49
C ILE A 184 -10.31 11.01 31.23
N LYS A 185 -11.17 11.12 32.24
CA LYS A 185 -12.60 10.83 32.14
C LYS A 185 -13.33 11.86 31.25
N THR A 186 -13.05 13.14 31.41
CA THR A 186 -13.67 14.22 30.61
C THR A 186 -13.10 14.28 29.19
N GLY A 187 -11.96 13.64 28.95
CA GLY A 187 -11.26 13.70 27.65
C GLY A 187 -10.37 14.93 27.48
N GLU A 188 -10.22 15.78 28.51
CA GLU A 188 -9.24 16.88 28.50
C GLU A 188 -7.82 16.35 28.25
N ASN A 189 -7.48 15.22 28.89
CA ASN A 189 -6.25 14.47 28.62
C ASN A 189 -6.57 13.13 27.96
N TRP A 190 -5.75 12.72 27.00
CA TRP A 190 -5.87 11.43 26.31
C TRP A 190 -7.22 11.21 25.59
N ALA A 191 -7.78 12.27 24.99
CA ALA A 191 -8.98 12.18 24.12
C ALA A 191 -8.83 11.14 23.01
N ASN A 192 -7.62 11.01 22.47
CA ASN A 192 -7.26 10.09 21.40
C ASN A 192 -7.30 8.59 21.78
N VAL A 193 -7.29 8.26 23.08
CA VAL A 193 -7.44 6.87 23.53
C VAL A 193 -8.92 6.53 23.54
N PRO A 194 -9.40 5.51 22.81
CA PRO A 194 -10.82 5.18 22.74
C PRO A 194 -11.41 4.88 24.13
N THR A 195 -12.64 5.33 24.36
CA THR A 195 -13.44 4.87 25.50
C THR A 195 -14.01 3.49 25.19
N PRO A 196 -13.96 2.54 26.14
CA PRO A 196 -14.54 1.22 25.94
C PRO A 196 -16.06 1.33 25.86
N ASN A 197 -16.64 0.64 24.87
CA ASN A 197 -18.09 0.51 24.75
C ASN A 197 -18.53 -0.77 25.48
N PHE A 198 -19.31 -0.60 26.55
CA PHE A 198 -19.89 -1.72 27.28
C PHE A 198 -21.25 -2.03 26.68
N LYS A 199 -21.38 -3.18 26.01
CA LYS A 199 -22.70 -3.68 25.60
C LYS A 199 -23.46 -4.05 26.86
N ILE A 200 -24.55 -3.34 27.16
CA ILE A 200 -25.51 -3.76 28.17
C ILE A 200 -26.12 -5.06 27.65
N LYS A 201 -25.89 -6.18 28.34
CA LYS A 201 -26.69 -7.39 28.09
C LYS A 201 -28.08 -7.09 28.64
N GLU A 202 -29.06 -6.90 27.76
CA GLU A 202 -30.46 -7.00 28.14
C GLU A 202 -30.70 -8.44 28.60
N GLU A 203 -31.02 -8.61 29.88
CA GLU A 203 -31.47 -9.89 30.42
C GLU A 203 -32.84 -10.21 29.79
N LYS A 204 -32.93 -11.39 29.15
CA LYS A 204 -34.19 -11.98 28.68
C LYS A 204 -34.88 -12.69 29.83
#